data_AF-A0AAD1YMX1-F1
#
_entry.id   AF-A0AAD1YMX1-F1
#
_cell.length_a   1.000
_cell.length_b   1.000
_cell.length_c   1.000
_cell.angle_alpha   90.00
_cell.angle_beta   90.00
_cell.angle_gamma   90.00
#
_symmetry.space_group_name_H-M   'P 1'
#
loop_
_entity.id
_entity.type
_entity.pdbx_description
1 polymer ?
#
loop_
_entity_poly.entity_id
_entity_poly.type
_entity_poly.pdbx_seq_one_letter_code
_entity_poly.pdbx_strand_id
1 'polypeptide(L)'
;MNYEEIKYKLNNVYFINGTAYAGKSTIVKMISDRLGLYFCGENYNLDKVLRKVKPKEYPNLCYFKTMKSWEEYVSRTPEEYDAWITGGQVEITPFEIEDLIELSKNQKVVVDTNIPVDILHKISDYNHVAILLSPQCMSVDEFFNRKDPDKLFILDQIMKTENPELNLENFKKCIKKVNSLEHYNDFLNSGFKCFIRKENSNLEDRYNQIIKHFKLV
;
A
#
# COMPACT_ATOMS: atom_id res chain seq x y z
N MET A 1 8.95 -22.64 -2.21
CA MET A 1 8.97 -22.15 -3.61
C MET A 1 10.10 -21.16 -3.69
N ASN A 2 11.01 -21.31 -4.65
CA ASN A 2 12.05 -20.29 -4.83
C ASN A 2 11.47 -19.06 -5.58
N TYR A 3 12.20 -17.95 -5.60
CA TYR A 3 11.70 -16.71 -6.22
C TYR A 3 11.48 -16.83 -7.73
N GLU A 4 12.27 -17.63 -8.45
CA GLU A 4 12.09 -17.87 -9.88
C GLU A 4 10.78 -18.60 -10.19
N GLU A 5 10.43 -19.61 -9.39
CA GLU A 5 9.15 -20.31 -9.48
C GLU A 5 7.96 -19.38 -9.19
N ILE A 6 8.11 -18.49 -8.20
CA ILE A 6 7.08 -17.47 -7.89
C ILE A 6 6.93 -16.53 -9.08
N LYS A 7 8.04 -16.00 -9.60
CA LYS A 7 8.06 -15.09 -10.75
C LYS A 7 7.39 -15.70 -11.97
N TYR A 8 7.68 -16.96 -12.27
CA TYR A 8 7.02 -17.68 -13.36
C TYR A 8 5.50 -17.76 -13.17
N LYS A 9 5.02 -18.02 -11.96
CA LYS A 9 3.57 -18.11 -11.65
C LYS A 9 2.87 -16.76 -11.63
N LEU A 10 3.62 -15.69 -11.35
CA LEU A 10 3.11 -14.31 -11.32
C LEU A 10 3.32 -13.58 -12.66
N ASN A 11 3.69 -14.28 -13.73
CA ASN A 11 3.91 -13.68 -15.04
C ASN A 11 2.68 -13.00 -15.65
N ASN A 12 1.47 -13.29 -15.15
CA ASN A 12 0.22 -12.66 -15.57
C ASN A 12 -0.28 -11.58 -14.59
N VAL A 13 0.54 -11.19 -13.61
CA VAL A 13 0.21 -10.18 -12.60
C VAL A 13 0.92 -8.87 -12.92
N TYR A 14 0.18 -7.77 -12.79
CA TYR A 14 0.65 -6.40 -12.98
C TYR A 14 0.52 -5.63 -11.66
N PHE A 15 1.67 -5.24 -11.11
CA PHE A 15 1.78 -4.63 -9.80
C PHE A 15 1.81 -3.11 -9.90
N ILE A 16 0.92 -2.45 -9.17
CA ILE A 16 0.95 -1.02 -8.93
C ILE A 16 1.26 -0.80 -7.45
N ASN A 17 2.37 -0.11 -7.19
CA ASN A 17 2.84 0.23 -5.85
C ASN A 17 3.23 1.72 -5.82
N GLY A 18 3.63 2.25 -4.68
CA GLY A 18 4.12 3.61 -4.49
C GLY A 18 3.37 4.37 -3.40
N THR A 19 3.54 5.70 -3.37
CA THR A 19 3.14 6.49 -2.20
C THR A 19 1.63 6.72 -2.09
N ALA A 20 1.18 7.16 -0.90
CA ALA A 20 -0.18 7.62 -0.71
C ALA A 20 -0.51 8.77 -1.68
N TYR A 21 -1.79 8.93 -2.03
CA TYR A 21 -2.28 9.98 -2.95
C TYR A 21 -1.76 9.94 -4.39
N ALA A 22 -0.90 8.97 -4.75
CA ALA A 22 -0.43 8.80 -6.13
C ALA A 22 -1.51 8.30 -7.11
N GLY A 23 -2.66 7.86 -6.60
CA GLY A 23 -3.80 7.41 -7.41
C GLY A 23 -3.72 5.95 -7.83
N LYS A 24 -3.06 5.11 -7.03
CA LYS A 24 -2.88 3.66 -7.28
C LYS A 24 -4.22 2.97 -7.52
N SER A 25 -5.12 3.02 -6.53
CA SER A 25 -6.42 2.34 -6.58
C SER A 25 -7.28 2.82 -7.75
N THR A 26 -7.17 4.09 -8.13
CA THR A 26 -7.84 4.65 -9.32
C THR A 26 -7.31 4.01 -10.60
N ILE A 27 -5.99 3.94 -10.80
CA ILE A 27 -5.40 3.34 -11.99
C ILE A 27 -5.67 1.83 -12.06
N VAL A 28 -5.52 1.11 -10.94
CA VAL A 28 -5.81 -0.34 -10.86
C VAL A 28 -7.26 -0.61 -11.26
N LYS A 29 -8.21 0.20 -10.77
CA LYS A 29 -9.61 0.11 -11.17
C LYS A 29 -9.82 0.41 -12.66
N MET A 30 -9.21 1.47 -13.20
CA MET A 30 -9.30 1.79 -14.63
C MET A 30 -8.77 0.65 -15.52
N ILE A 31 -7.66 0.02 -15.14
CA ILE A 31 -7.09 -1.12 -15.88
C ILE A 31 -8.06 -2.30 -15.85
N SER A 32 -8.62 -2.63 -14.68
CA SER A 32 -9.60 -3.70 -14.57
C SER A 32 -10.85 -3.42 -15.41
N ASP A 33 -11.47 -2.25 -15.23
CA ASP A 33 -12.73 -1.89 -15.89
C ASP A 33 -12.59 -1.85 -17.42
N ARG A 34 -11.43 -1.42 -17.94
CA ARG A 34 -11.24 -1.18 -19.39
C ARG A 34 -10.62 -2.36 -20.13
N LEU A 35 -9.75 -3.13 -19.49
CA LEU A 35 -9.02 -4.22 -20.12
C LEU A 35 -9.46 -5.61 -19.63
N GLY A 36 -10.38 -5.68 -18.67
CA GLY A 36 -10.93 -6.94 -18.16
C GLY A 36 -9.97 -7.74 -17.27
N LEU A 37 -8.93 -7.10 -16.72
CA LEU A 37 -8.04 -7.74 -15.75
C LEU A 37 -8.76 -7.92 -14.41
N TYR A 38 -8.47 -9.00 -13.68
CA TYR A 38 -9.01 -9.20 -12.34
C TYR A 38 -8.50 -8.11 -11.40
N PHE A 39 -9.41 -7.45 -10.70
CA PHE A 39 -9.13 -6.34 -9.78
C PHE A 39 -8.73 -6.86 -8.40
N CYS A 40 -7.50 -6.56 -7.98
CA CYS A 40 -7.07 -6.68 -6.59
C CYS A 40 -6.79 -5.27 -6.03
N GLY A 41 -7.74 -4.73 -5.26
CA GLY A 41 -7.56 -3.45 -4.57
C GLY A 41 -6.62 -3.54 -3.37
N GLU A 42 -6.40 -2.41 -2.69
CA GLU A 42 -5.61 -2.38 -1.45
C GLU A 42 -6.20 -3.33 -0.40
N ASN A 43 -5.34 -4.03 0.34
CA ASN A 43 -5.73 -4.97 1.40
C ASN A 43 -6.72 -6.07 0.97
N TYR A 44 -6.72 -6.46 -0.32
CA TYR A 44 -7.57 -7.55 -0.79
C TYR A 44 -7.31 -8.83 0.01
N ASN A 45 -8.37 -9.57 0.36
CA ASN A 45 -8.32 -10.76 1.22
C ASN A 45 -7.72 -10.56 2.63
N LEU A 46 -7.41 -9.35 3.09
CA LEU A 46 -6.83 -9.11 4.42
C LEU A 46 -7.68 -9.75 5.53
N ASP A 47 -9.00 -9.64 5.47
CA ASP A 47 -9.90 -10.29 6.44
C ASP A 47 -9.69 -11.81 6.57
N LYS A 48 -9.40 -12.49 5.46
CA LYS A 48 -9.13 -13.94 5.45
C LYS A 48 -7.79 -14.23 6.14
N VAL A 49 -6.78 -13.39 5.91
CA VAL A 49 -5.48 -13.51 6.57
C VAL A 49 -5.61 -13.25 8.06
N LEU A 50 -6.29 -12.15 8.44
CA LEU A 50 -6.50 -11.76 9.85
C LEU A 50 -7.22 -12.82 10.66
N ARG A 51 -8.04 -13.70 10.06
CA ARG A 51 -8.67 -14.84 10.75
C ARG A 51 -7.72 -16.00 11.04
N LYS A 52 -6.62 -16.13 10.29
CA LYS A 52 -5.67 -17.26 10.38
C LYS A 52 -4.44 -16.93 11.23
N VAL A 53 -3.96 -15.69 11.16
CA VAL A 53 -2.71 -15.27 11.82
C VAL A 53 -2.85 -15.18 13.34
N LYS A 54 -1.77 -15.50 14.04
CA LYS A 54 -1.67 -15.49 15.51
C LYS A 54 -0.73 -14.39 15.99
N PRO A 55 -1.04 -13.70 17.11
CA PRO A 55 -0.24 -12.57 17.56
C PRO A 55 1.24 -12.85 17.83
N LYS A 56 1.59 -14.08 18.25
CA LYS A 56 2.98 -14.47 18.51
C LYS A 56 3.83 -14.52 17.23
N GLU A 57 3.22 -14.87 16.10
CA GLU A 57 3.90 -15.09 14.82
C GLU A 57 3.80 -13.84 13.93
N TYR A 58 2.68 -13.11 14.03
CA TYR A 58 2.37 -11.93 13.21
C TYR A 58 1.91 -10.77 14.12
N PRO A 59 2.81 -10.22 14.95
CA PRO A 59 2.47 -9.18 15.91
C PRO A 59 1.92 -7.90 15.26
N ASN A 60 2.42 -7.50 14.08
CA ASN A 60 1.98 -6.27 13.43
C ASN A 60 0.57 -6.42 12.84
N LEU A 61 0.30 -7.53 12.15
CA LEU A 61 -1.04 -7.84 11.63
C LEU A 61 -2.07 -8.07 12.74
N CYS A 62 -1.63 -8.58 13.88
CA CYS A 62 -2.50 -8.82 15.03
C CYS A 62 -2.62 -7.62 15.97
N TYR A 63 -2.02 -6.48 15.65
CA TYR A 63 -1.89 -5.37 16.59
C TYR A 63 -3.23 -4.94 17.21
N PHE A 64 -4.28 -4.77 16.39
CA PHE A 64 -5.60 -4.36 16.87
C PHE A 64 -6.29 -5.41 17.77
N LYS A 65 -5.80 -6.66 17.80
CA LYS A 65 -6.27 -7.70 18.74
C LYS A 65 -5.53 -7.64 20.08
N THR A 66 -4.36 -7.00 20.12
CA THR A 66 -3.46 -7.03 21.28
C THR A 66 -3.24 -5.67 21.92
N MET A 67 -3.59 -4.57 21.23
CA MET A 67 -3.51 -3.23 21.78
C MET A 67 -4.32 -3.12 23.07
N LYS A 68 -3.81 -2.40 24.06
CA LYS A 68 -4.49 -2.22 25.35
C LYS A 68 -5.64 -1.23 25.25
N SER A 69 -5.51 -0.22 24.38
CA SER A 69 -6.50 0.83 24.21
C SER A 69 -6.31 1.58 22.88
N TRP A 70 -7.33 2.33 22.47
CA TRP A 70 -7.21 3.28 21.36
C TRP A 70 -6.23 4.41 21.69
N GLU A 71 -6.11 4.80 22.96
CA GLU A 71 -5.13 5.78 23.40
C GLU A 71 -3.70 5.30 23.11
N GLU A 72 -3.36 4.05 23.45
CA GLU A 72 -2.08 3.44 23.08
C GLU A 72 -1.83 3.51 21.56
N TYR A 73 -2.89 3.32 20.76
CA TYR A 73 -2.75 3.35 19.31
C TYR A 73 -2.43 4.75 18.78
N VAL A 74 -3.21 5.75 19.19
CA VAL A 74 -3.10 7.12 18.65
C VAL A 74 -1.93 7.91 19.27
N SER A 75 -1.42 7.48 20.43
CA SER A 75 -0.30 8.13 21.12
C SER A 75 1.07 7.50 20.82
N ARG A 76 1.16 6.55 19.88
CA ARG A 76 2.43 5.97 19.42
C ARG A 76 3.45 7.03 19.05
N THR A 77 4.73 6.75 19.28
CA THR A 77 5.78 7.57 18.66
C THR A 77 5.76 7.38 17.13
N PRO A 78 6.22 8.38 16.35
CA PRO A 78 6.33 8.25 14.89
C PRO A 78 7.14 7.03 14.45
N GLU A 79 8.20 6.68 15.19
CA GLU A 79 9.06 5.53 14.93
C GLU A 79 8.32 4.20 15.17
N GLU A 80 7.58 4.07 16.27
CA GLU A 80 6.78 2.87 16.55
C GLU A 80 5.65 2.68 15.53
N TYR A 81 5.03 3.78 15.10
CA TYR A 81 3.98 3.73 14.08
C TYR A 81 4.54 3.31 12.73
N ASP A 82 5.68 3.86 12.32
CA ASP A 82 6.37 3.50 11.07
C ASP A 82 6.88 2.05 11.08
N ALA A 83 7.45 1.60 12.20
CA ALA A 83 7.86 0.21 12.39
C ALA A 83 6.67 -0.75 12.32
N TRP A 84 5.51 -0.36 12.87
CA TRP A 84 4.29 -1.15 12.78
C TRP A 84 3.76 -1.26 11.34
N ILE A 85 3.73 -0.15 10.59
CA ILE A 85 3.30 -0.14 9.19
C ILE A 85 4.22 -1.02 8.33
N THR A 86 5.53 -0.78 8.40
CA THR A 86 6.53 -1.53 7.62
C THR A 86 6.59 -3.00 8.03
N GLY A 87 6.50 -3.30 9.32
CA GLY A 87 6.41 -4.66 9.84
C GLY A 87 5.15 -5.39 9.34
N GLY A 88 4.01 -4.71 9.31
CA GLY A 88 2.76 -5.24 8.74
C GLY A 88 2.87 -5.57 7.25
N GLN A 89 3.56 -4.73 6.47
CA GLN A 89 3.84 -4.98 5.05
C GLN A 89 4.68 -6.25 4.85
N VAL A 90 5.71 -6.45 5.67
CA VAL A 90 6.55 -7.65 5.62
C VAL A 90 5.74 -8.89 6.01
N GLU A 91 4.94 -8.81 7.07
CA GLU A 91 4.11 -9.92 7.55
C GLU A 91 3.02 -10.34 6.56
N ILE A 92 2.39 -9.40 5.84
CA ILE A 92 1.32 -9.71 4.87
C ILE A 92 1.84 -10.23 3.53
N THR A 93 3.05 -9.83 3.13
CA THR A 93 3.63 -10.10 1.80
C THR A 93 3.55 -11.58 1.37
N PRO A 94 3.90 -12.58 2.22
CA PRO A 94 3.79 -13.98 1.83
C PRO A 94 2.36 -14.42 1.50
N PHE A 95 1.38 -13.95 2.28
CA PHE A 95 -0.03 -14.27 2.05
C PHE A 95 -0.54 -13.61 0.76
N GLU A 96 -0.14 -12.37 0.52
CA GLU A 96 -0.46 -11.65 -0.71
C GLU A 96 0.10 -12.38 -1.94
N ILE A 97 1.34 -12.85 -1.89
CA ILE A 97 1.95 -13.64 -2.97
C ILE A 97 1.20 -14.95 -3.21
N GLU A 98 0.84 -15.69 -2.15
CA GLU A 98 0.09 -16.94 -2.28
C GLU A 98 -1.28 -16.72 -2.93
N ASP A 99 -2.02 -15.69 -2.52
CA ASP A 99 -3.32 -15.36 -3.11
C ASP A 99 -3.18 -14.94 -4.58
N LEU A 100 -2.17 -14.14 -4.94
CA LEU A 100 -1.93 -13.77 -6.35
C LEU A 100 -1.60 -14.98 -7.21
N ILE A 101 -0.78 -15.92 -6.72
CA ILE A 101 -0.45 -17.15 -7.43
C ILE A 101 -1.73 -17.95 -7.74
N GLU A 102 -2.68 -18.01 -6.82
CA GLU A 102 -3.94 -18.71 -7.05
C GLU A 102 -4.81 -17.97 -8.07
N LEU A 103 -4.95 -16.66 -7.90
CA LEU A 103 -5.80 -15.82 -8.74
C LEU A 103 -5.29 -15.74 -10.19
N SER A 104 -3.98 -15.70 -10.39
CA SER A 104 -3.33 -15.50 -11.69
C SER A 104 -3.24 -16.76 -12.56
N LYS A 105 -3.65 -17.93 -12.05
CA LYS A 105 -3.55 -19.21 -12.79
C LYS A 105 -4.20 -19.17 -14.16
N ASN A 106 -5.37 -18.53 -14.26
CA ASN A 106 -6.21 -18.60 -15.46
C ASN A 106 -6.61 -17.21 -16.02
N GLN A 107 -6.08 -16.13 -15.45
CA GLN A 107 -6.44 -14.77 -15.84
C GLN A 107 -5.32 -13.78 -15.51
N LYS A 108 -5.31 -12.65 -16.19
CA LYS A 108 -4.44 -11.53 -15.84
C LYS A 108 -4.99 -10.77 -14.64
N VAL A 109 -4.11 -10.36 -13.74
CA VAL A 109 -4.47 -9.67 -12.49
C VAL A 109 -3.78 -8.31 -12.46
N VAL A 110 -4.48 -7.28 -12.02
CA VAL A 110 -3.88 -5.98 -11.67
C VAL A 110 -4.08 -5.74 -10.18
N VAL A 111 -2.99 -5.41 -9.47
CA VAL A 111 -2.99 -5.31 -8.01
C VAL A 111 -2.48 -3.96 -7.51
N ASP A 112 -3.22 -3.37 -6.56
CA ASP A 112 -2.77 -2.27 -5.70
C ASP A 112 -2.11 -2.87 -4.47
N THR A 113 -0.77 -2.81 -4.42
CA THR A 113 0.02 -3.56 -3.44
C THR A 113 0.93 -2.66 -2.61
N ASN A 114 1.31 -3.15 -1.43
CA ASN A 114 2.37 -2.59 -0.59
C ASN A 114 3.54 -3.60 -0.42
N ILE A 115 3.66 -4.63 -1.28
CA ILE A 115 4.79 -5.57 -1.26
C ILE A 115 6.12 -4.79 -1.40
N PRO A 116 7.11 -5.03 -0.53
CA PRO A 116 8.40 -4.35 -0.61
C PRO A 116 9.08 -4.46 -1.97
N VAL A 117 9.74 -3.38 -2.42
CA VAL A 117 10.34 -3.29 -3.77
C VAL A 117 11.43 -4.32 -4.00
N ASP A 118 12.19 -4.70 -2.97
CA ASP A 118 13.22 -5.73 -3.06
C ASP A 118 12.62 -7.13 -3.31
N ILE A 119 11.41 -7.39 -2.81
CA ILE A 119 10.65 -8.60 -3.09
C ILE A 119 10.07 -8.54 -4.50
N LEU A 120 9.51 -7.39 -4.91
CA LEU A 120 9.00 -7.20 -6.27
C LEU A 120 10.06 -7.51 -7.35
N HIS A 121 11.32 -7.12 -7.13
CA HIS A 121 12.43 -7.46 -8.03
C HIS A 121 12.66 -8.96 -8.19
N LYS A 122 12.40 -9.72 -7.13
CA LYS A 122 12.59 -11.18 -7.12
C LYS A 122 11.41 -11.90 -7.78
N ILE A 123 10.22 -11.32 -7.75
CA ILE A 123 8.97 -11.99 -8.16
C ILE A 123 8.32 -11.45 -9.42
N SER A 124 8.85 -10.39 -10.02
CA SER A 124 8.24 -9.72 -11.17
C SER A 124 9.29 -9.15 -12.12
N ASP A 125 8.86 -8.83 -13.34
CA ASP A 125 9.66 -8.13 -14.34
C ASP A 125 9.44 -6.61 -14.31
N TYR A 126 10.42 -5.87 -14.85
CA TYR A 126 10.40 -4.39 -14.91
C TYR A 126 9.13 -3.84 -15.55
N ASN A 127 8.66 -4.46 -16.64
CA ASN A 127 7.44 -4.07 -17.34
C ASN A 127 6.16 -4.63 -16.70
N HIS A 128 6.23 -5.27 -15.53
CA HIS A 128 5.07 -5.76 -14.78
C HIS A 128 4.88 -4.98 -13.47
N VAL A 129 5.77 -4.04 -13.15
CA VAL A 129 5.69 -3.18 -11.96
C VAL A 129 5.68 -1.71 -12.37
N ALA A 130 4.74 -0.95 -11.82
CA ALA A 130 4.68 0.50 -11.94
C ALA A 130 4.66 1.14 -10.55
N ILE A 131 5.58 2.07 -10.31
CA ILE A 131 5.68 2.82 -9.05
C ILE A 131 5.03 4.18 -9.24
N LEU A 132 3.93 4.45 -8.56
CA LEU A 132 3.20 5.71 -8.63
C LEU A 132 3.60 6.58 -7.44
N LEU A 133 4.10 7.77 -7.73
CA LEU A 133 4.59 8.71 -6.71
C LEU A 133 3.75 9.97 -6.70
N SER A 134 3.52 10.56 -5.54
CA SER A 134 2.94 11.88 -5.40
C SER A 134 3.69 12.72 -4.37
N PRO A 135 4.04 13.98 -4.67
CA PRO A 135 4.53 14.92 -3.66
C PRO A 135 3.48 15.18 -2.56
N GLN A 136 2.19 15.04 -2.87
CA GLN A 136 1.10 15.22 -1.91
C GLN A 136 1.11 14.17 -0.80
N CYS A 137 1.82 13.03 -0.96
CA CYS A 137 1.99 12.09 0.16
C CYS A 137 2.68 12.75 1.36
N MET A 138 3.51 13.77 1.12
CA MET A 138 4.16 14.53 2.18
C MET A 138 3.21 15.52 2.89
N SER A 139 1.99 15.72 2.39
CA SER A 139 1.00 16.63 2.99
C SER A 139 0.21 15.93 4.09
N VAL A 140 0.61 16.19 5.33
CA VAL A 140 -0.04 15.65 6.53
C VAL A 140 -1.45 16.24 6.72
N ASP A 141 -1.64 17.50 6.34
CA ASP A 141 -2.91 18.21 6.57
C ASP A 141 -4.05 17.68 5.69
N GLU A 142 -3.74 17.11 4.53
CA GLU A 142 -4.72 16.47 3.65
C GLU A 142 -5.23 15.12 4.21
N PHE A 143 -4.56 14.55 5.21
CA PHE A 143 -4.92 13.23 5.74
C PHE A 143 -6.35 13.20 6.29
N PHE A 144 -6.72 14.13 7.16
CA PHE A 144 -8.03 14.20 7.81
C PHE A 144 -9.10 15.00 7.02
N ASN A 145 -8.72 15.69 5.95
CA ASN A 145 -9.67 16.46 5.13
C ASN A 145 -10.58 15.59 4.26
N ARG A 146 -10.29 14.28 4.15
CA ARG A 146 -11.12 13.34 3.39
C ARG A 146 -12.30 12.84 4.23
N LYS A 147 -13.46 12.74 3.59
CA LYS A 147 -14.65 12.03 4.11
C LYS A 147 -14.45 10.51 4.04
N ASP A 148 -13.35 10.03 4.61
CA ASP A 148 -13.01 8.62 4.70
C ASP A 148 -13.43 8.11 6.08
N PRO A 149 -14.34 7.12 6.18
CA PRO A 149 -14.86 6.66 7.46
C PRO A 149 -13.79 6.18 8.45
N ASP A 150 -12.75 5.51 7.97
CA ASP A 150 -11.69 4.96 8.83
C ASP A 150 -10.84 6.09 9.40
N LYS A 151 -10.53 7.10 8.59
CA LYS A 151 -9.80 8.29 9.06
C LYS A 151 -10.61 9.14 10.03
N LEU A 152 -11.92 9.28 9.78
CA LEU A 152 -12.83 9.96 10.69
C LEU A 152 -12.95 9.22 12.02
N PHE A 153 -12.96 7.89 11.98
CA PHE A 153 -12.93 7.07 13.18
C PHE A 153 -11.63 7.27 13.98
N ILE A 154 -10.47 7.27 13.33
CA ILE A 154 -9.18 7.56 13.99
C ILE A 154 -9.20 8.95 14.63
N LEU A 155 -9.70 9.96 13.91
CA LEU A 155 -9.84 11.31 14.44
C LEU A 155 -10.75 11.34 15.69
N ASP A 156 -11.90 10.66 15.64
CA ASP A 156 -12.80 10.52 16.80
C ASP A 156 -12.10 9.85 17.99
N GLN A 157 -11.26 8.83 17.78
CA GLN A 157 -10.47 8.23 18.87
C GLN A 157 -9.43 9.19 19.43
N ILE A 158 -8.75 9.99 18.59
CA ILE A 158 -7.82 11.04 19.05
C ILE A 158 -8.56 12.05 19.94
N MET A 159 -9.76 12.47 19.53
CA MET A 159 -10.57 13.45 20.28
C MET A 159 -11.05 12.95 21.65
N LYS A 160 -11.02 11.63 21.89
CA LYS A 160 -11.41 10.99 23.16
C LYS A 160 -10.25 10.80 24.14
N THR A 161 -9.03 11.11 23.75
CA THR A 161 -7.85 10.97 24.62
C THR A 161 -7.78 12.07 25.69
N GLU A 162 -6.92 11.89 26.70
CA GLU A 162 -6.74 12.89 27.76
C GLU A 162 -6.25 14.25 27.23
N ASN A 163 -5.40 14.24 26.19
CA ASN A 163 -4.85 15.43 25.56
C ASN A 163 -5.02 15.39 24.03
N PRO A 164 -6.23 15.68 23.50
CA PRO A 164 -6.54 15.53 22.07
C PRO A 164 -5.64 16.32 21.12
N GLU A 165 -5.32 17.57 21.46
CA GLU A 165 -4.50 18.44 20.60
C GLU A 165 -3.08 17.89 20.46
N LEU A 166 -2.49 17.46 21.58
CA LEU A 166 -1.16 16.86 21.61
C LEU A 166 -1.13 15.54 20.83
N ASN A 167 -2.13 14.68 21.02
CA ASN A 167 -2.23 13.40 20.32
C ASN A 167 -2.50 13.59 18.82
N LEU A 168 -3.27 14.61 18.42
CA LEU A 168 -3.45 14.94 17.02
C LEU A 168 -2.14 15.40 16.38
N GLU A 169 -1.38 16.29 17.05
CA GLU A 169 -0.08 16.73 16.55
C GLU A 169 0.91 15.58 16.45
N ASN A 170 0.93 14.69 17.44
CA ASN A 170 1.74 13.48 17.43
C ASN A 170 1.35 12.51 16.30
N PHE A 171 0.05 12.25 16.11
CA PHE A 171 -0.43 11.39 15.05
C PHE A 171 -0.10 11.97 13.66
N LYS A 172 -0.19 13.30 13.51
CA LYS A 172 0.31 14.01 12.32
C LYS A 172 1.80 13.75 12.07
N LYS A 173 2.65 13.71 13.11
CA LYS A 173 4.06 13.33 12.99
C LYS A 173 4.23 11.87 12.56
N CYS A 174 3.39 10.95 13.05
CA CYS A 174 3.37 9.55 12.59
C CYS A 174 3.07 9.46 11.09
N ILE A 175 2.03 10.14 10.62
CA ILE A 175 1.68 10.20 9.19
C ILE A 175 2.83 10.79 8.36
N LYS A 176 3.51 11.83 8.87
CA LYS A 176 4.68 12.41 8.23
C LYS A 176 5.84 11.42 8.10
N LYS A 177 6.09 10.61 9.13
CA LYS A 177 7.18 9.62 9.13
C LYS A 177 6.93 8.51 8.11
N VAL A 178 5.71 7.96 8.07
CA VAL A 178 5.32 6.93 7.08
C VAL A 178 5.35 7.45 5.65
N ASN A 179 5.07 8.75 5.45
CA ASN A 179 5.16 9.39 4.14
C ASN A 179 6.44 10.22 3.97
N SER A 180 7.50 9.86 4.68
CA SER A 180 8.75 10.61 4.68
C SER A 180 9.46 10.55 3.32
N LEU A 181 10.41 11.47 3.14
CA LEU A 181 11.26 11.50 1.96
C LEU A 181 12.13 10.23 1.84
N GLU A 182 12.42 9.56 2.95
CA GLU A 182 13.11 8.27 3.01
C GLU A 182 12.31 7.20 2.24
N HIS A 183 11.08 6.90 2.68
CA HIS A 183 10.18 5.97 1.99
C HIS A 183 9.89 6.37 0.54
N TYR A 184 9.74 7.67 0.28
CA TYR A 184 9.59 8.18 -1.09
C TYR A 184 10.80 7.84 -1.96
N ASN A 185 12.01 8.02 -1.43
CA ASN A 185 13.25 7.77 -2.15
C ASN A 185 13.51 6.28 -2.34
N ASP A 186 13.07 5.41 -1.43
CA ASP A 186 13.15 3.96 -1.61
C ASP A 186 12.38 3.52 -2.87
N PHE A 187 11.19 4.09 -3.06
CA PHE A 187 10.44 3.88 -4.29
C PHE A 187 11.09 4.53 -5.51
N LEU A 188 11.50 5.80 -5.41
CA LEU A 188 12.11 6.53 -6.53
C LEU A 188 13.37 5.84 -7.05
N ASN A 189 14.19 5.33 -6.14
CA ASN A 189 15.46 4.69 -6.42
C ASN A 189 15.35 3.16 -6.54
N SER A 190 14.12 2.61 -6.50
CA SER A 190 13.88 1.18 -6.60
C SER A 190 14.37 0.57 -7.92
N GLY A 191 14.59 1.37 -8.97
CA GLY A 191 14.96 0.87 -10.30
C GLY A 191 13.77 0.42 -11.15
N PHE A 192 12.54 0.42 -10.60
CA PHE A 192 11.31 0.28 -11.39
C PHE A 192 10.88 1.60 -12.04
N LYS A 193 9.99 1.53 -13.02
CA LYS A 193 9.47 2.73 -13.67
C LYS A 193 8.57 3.53 -12.73
N CYS A 194 8.99 4.76 -12.44
CA CYS A 194 8.24 5.71 -11.62
C CYS A 194 7.33 6.63 -12.47
N PHE A 195 6.09 6.80 -12.02
CA PHE A 195 5.09 7.70 -12.61
C PHE A 195 4.69 8.76 -11.57
N ILE A 196 5.34 9.91 -11.63
CA ILE A 196 5.16 11.01 -10.66
C ILE A 196 3.93 11.84 -11.02
N ARG A 197 2.96 11.89 -10.10
CA ARG A 197 1.77 12.73 -10.17
C ARG A 197 2.12 14.16 -9.80
N LYS A 198 1.84 15.09 -10.71
CA LYS A 198 1.87 16.55 -10.52
C LYS A 198 0.44 17.07 -10.37
N GLU A 199 0.27 18.31 -9.92
CA GLU A 199 -1.06 18.93 -9.73
C GLU A 199 -1.91 18.90 -11.01
N ASN A 200 -1.29 19.20 -12.16
CA ASN A 200 -1.96 19.20 -13.47
C ASN A 200 -1.80 17.88 -14.23
N SER A 201 -1.44 16.78 -13.56
CA SER A 201 -1.33 15.49 -14.24
C SER A 201 -2.70 15.01 -14.71
N ASN A 202 -2.84 14.84 -16.03
CA ASN A 202 -4.02 14.22 -16.63
C ASN A 202 -4.08 12.72 -16.29
N LEU A 203 -5.24 12.27 -15.80
CA LEU A 203 -5.45 10.87 -15.38
C LEU A 203 -5.38 9.90 -16.57
N GLU A 204 -5.95 10.26 -17.72
CA GLU A 204 -5.95 9.45 -18.94
C GLU A 204 -4.53 9.27 -19.50
N ASP A 205 -3.74 10.34 -19.54
CA ASP A 205 -2.35 10.24 -20.01
C ASP A 205 -1.53 9.30 -19.12
N ARG A 206 -1.72 9.39 -17.79
CA ARG A 206 -1.05 8.48 -16.84
C ARG A 206 -1.47 7.04 -17.06
N TYR A 207 -2.78 6.79 -17.20
CA TYR A 207 -3.31 5.47 -17.52
C TYR A 207 -2.66 4.92 -18.80
N ASN A 208 -2.65 5.69 -19.90
CA ASN A 208 -2.07 5.31 -21.18
C ASN A 208 -0.57 5.01 -21.09
N GLN A 209 0.19 5.81 -20.35
CA GLN A 209 1.61 5.58 -20.13
C GLN A 209 1.88 4.28 -19.34
N ILE A 210 1.04 3.98 -18.36
CA ILE A 210 1.17 2.78 -17.51
C ILE A 210 0.83 1.52 -18.31
N ILE A 211 -0.28 1.48 -19.04
CA ILE A 211 -0.64 0.29 -19.84
C ILE A 211 0.37 0.03 -20.96
N LYS A 212 0.96 1.09 -21.53
CA LYS A 212 2.06 0.99 -22.51
C LYS A 212 3.31 0.41 -21.87
N HIS A 213 3.67 0.86 -20.66
CA HIS A 213 4.76 0.27 -19.89
C HIS A 213 4.51 -1.21 -19.60
N PHE A 214 3.26 -1.56 -19.26
CA PHE A 214 2.82 -2.93 -19.03
C PHE A 214 2.72 -3.79 -20.29
N LYS A 215 2.87 -3.21 -21.48
CA LYS A 215 2.66 -3.89 -22.78
C LYS A 215 1.29 -4.58 -22.85
N LEU A 216 0.28 -3.92 -22.28
CA LEU A 216 -1.12 -4.37 -22.33
C LEU A 216 -1.86 -3.81 -23.56
N VAL A 217 -1.22 -2.91 -24.31
CA VAL A 217 -1.65 -2.31 -25.58
C VAL A 217 -0.47 -2.19 -26.53
#